data_AF-A0A8J9UE97-F1
#
_entry.id   AF-A0A8J9UE97-F1
#
_cell.length_a   1.000
_cell.length_b   1.000
_cell.length_c   1.000
_cell.angle_alpha   90.00
_cell.angle_beta   90.00
_cell.angle_gamma   90.00
#
_symmetry.space_group_name_H-M   'P 1'
#
loop_
_entity.id
_entity.type
_entity.pdbx_description
1 polymer ?
#
loop_
_entity_poly.entity_id
_entity_poly.type
_entity_poly.pdbx_seq_one_letter_code
_entity_poly.pdbx_strand_id
1 'polypeptide(L)'
;MSSTVIKCPTCANKVLKKSSLACVECKNYFHLQCAGHNESQLSSLTTQFKSTWRCPICVNQRKKGGNSANVLVRGLSQTSPSSCTETSTVNASPQATCSKCLNTTKLDEITLASIKNEINKSVTEAIHAVHNVLEAKFTDLINKVSDLTSTVEFFSNKYDELKSRLDSRDKEVVELLTQNRVLEETVKDLGFRLSSLEQHSRECNVEINGLPEFKSENLVQTVLQIGKTVSHTINDTDVMSCFRVAKKDNNNKRPRAAIVKFRSPRNRDAFLTAYYKYNRENRLDKLSTQAIGIGGDRAPIYLSEHLSPPNKMLHAATRKKAKEISYNFVWVRNGKIYVRKDEKSSAKVINNMTDLDKLK
;
A
#
# COMPACT_ATOMS: atom_id res chain seq x y z
N MET A 1 10.52 -4.40 -9.13
CA MET A 1 9.39 -4.22 -10.08
C MET A 1 8.13 -4.03 -9.26
N SER A 2 7.58 -2.81 -9.26
CA SER A 2 6.41 -2.46 -8.43
C SER A 2 5.17 -3.13 -9.01
N SER A 3 4.63 -4.11 -8.28
CA SER A 3 3.42 -4.81 -8.69
C SER A 3 2.22 -3.91 -8.40
N THR A 4 1.70 -3.24 -9.43
CA THR A 4 0.47 -2.45 -9.34
C THR A 4 -0.67 -3.34 -8.83
N VAL A 5 -1.19 -3.00 -7.64
CA VAL A 5 -2.28 -3.72 -7.00
C VAL A 5 -3.58 -3.36 -7.72
N ILE A 6 -4.16 -4.33 -8.44
CA ILE A 6 -5.45 -4.16 -9.13
C ILE A 6 -6.58 -4.42 -8.13
N LYS A 7 -7.53 -3.48 -8.00
CA LYS A 7 -8.70 -3.57 -7.11
C LYS A 7 -9.98 -3.77 -7.92
N CYS A 8 -10.93 -4.56 -7.39
CA CYS A 8 -12.24 -4.77 -7.99
C CYS A 8 -13.12 -3.53 -7.79
N PRO A 9 -13.72 -2.96 -8.85
CA PRO A 9 -14.64 -1.82 -8.68
C PRO A 9 -15.91 -2.11 -7.89
N THR A 10 -16.32 -3.38 -7.76
CA THR A 10 -17.55 -3.76 -7.04
C THR A 10 -17.36 -3.89 -5.53
N CYS A 11 -16.23 -4.46 -5.07
CA CYS A 11 -15.98 -4.74 -3.65
C CYS A 11 -14.73 -4.06 -3.09
N ALA A 12 -14.03 -3.25 -3.90
CA ALA A 12 -12.78 -2.54 -3.60
C ALA A 12 -11.58 -3.42 -3.15
N ASN A 13 -11.74 -4.74 -3.09
CA ASN A 13 -10.69 -5.68 -2.69
C ASN A 13 -9.72 -6.01 -3.82
N LYS A 14 -8.52 -6.49 -3.46
CA LYS A 14 -7.46 -6.88 -4.40
C LYS A 14 -7.91 -8.06 -5.28
N VAL A 15 -7.65 -7.97 -6.58
CA VAL A 15 -8.00 -8.99 -7.58
C VAL A 15 -6.76 -9.70 -8.08
N LEU A 16 -6.82 -11.04 -8.12
CA LEU A 16 -5.79 -11.88 -8.76
C LEU A 16 -6.16 -12.08 -10.24
N LYS A 17 -5.23 -11.78 -11.15
CA LYS A 17 -5.47 -11.90 -12.61
C LYS A 17 -5.88 -13.32 -13.05
N LYS A 18 -5.46 -14.37 -12.34
CA LYS A 18 -5.76 -15.77 -12.69
C LYS A 18 -7.23 -16.18 -12.43
N SER A 19 -7.94 -15.46 -11.57
CA SER A 19 -9.32 -15.79 -11.16
C SER A 19 -10.24 -14.56 -11.26
N SER A 20 -10.13 -13.82 -12.37
CA SER A 20 -10.91 -12.61 -12.61
C SER A 20 -11.41 -12.48 -14.04
N LEU A 21 -12.47 -11.69 -14.20
CA LEU A 21 -13.03 -11.30 -15.49
C LEU A 21 -12.67 -9.85 -15.78
N ALA A 22 -12.21 -9.57 -17.00
CA ALA A 22 -11.88 -8.23 -17.46
C ALA A 22 -13.02 -7.68 -18.33
N CYS A 23 -13.54 -6.50 -17.99
CA CYS A 23 -14.57 -5.86 -18.80
C CYS A 23 -13.98 -5.36 -20.12
N VAL A 24 -14.61 -5.67 -21.25
CA VAL A 24 -14.15 -5.21 -22.58
C VAL A 24 -14.20 -3.69 -22.73
N GLU A 25 -15.06 -3.01 -21.97
CA GLU A 25 -15.34 -1.57 -22.09
C GLU A 25 -14.45 -0.72 -21.17
N CYS A 26 -14.52 -0.92 -19.85
CA CYS A 26 -13.72 -0.14 -18.89
C CYS A 26 -12.34 -0.74 -18.57
N LYS A 27 -12.02 -1.93 -19.10
CA LYS A 27 -10.75 -2.65 -18.89
C LYS A 27 -10.40 -2.98 -17.43
N ASN A 28 -11.34 -2.77 -16.50
CA ASN A 28 -11.18 -3.14 -15.10
C ASN A 28 -11.39 -4.65 -14.88
N TYR A 29 -10.73 -5.18 -13.84
CA TYR A 29 -10.81 -6.59 -13.43
C TYR A 29 -11.79 -6.76 -12.26
N PHE A 30 -12.60 -7.81 -12.33
CA PHE A 30 -13.63 -8.13 -11.34
C PHE A 30 -13.40 -9.54 -10.79
N HIS A 31 -13.62 -9.73 -9.49
CA HIS A 31 -13.76 -11.09 -8.95
C HIS A 31 -14.95 -11.79 -9.60
N LEU A 32 -14.87 -13.11 -9.76
CA LEU A 32 -15.95 -13.89 -10.36
C LEU A 32 -17.27 -13.70 -9.62
N GLN A 33 -17.24 -13.76 -8.29
CA GLN A 33 -18.43 -13.56 -7.46
C GLN A 33 -19.04 -12.17 -7.68
N CYS A 34 -18.20 -11.13 -7.75
CA CYS A 34 -18.62 -9.76 -8.02
C CYS A 34 -19.12 -9.54 -9.46
N ALA A 35 -18.79 -10.46 -10.37
CA ALA A 35 -19.25 -10.52 -11.74
C ALA A 35 -20.48 -11.44 -11.92
N GLY A 36 -20.97 -12.08 -10.84
CA GLY A 36 -22.12 -12.99 -10.87
C GLY A 36 -21.80 -14.42 -11.32
N HIS A 37 -20.54 -14.86 -11.21
CA HIS A 37 -20.08 -16.19 -11.59
C HIS A 37 -19.38 -16.90 -10.42
N ASN A 38 -19.52 -18.22 -10.34
CA ASN A 38 -18.86 -19.03 -9.31
C ASN A 38 -17.51 -19.57 -9.80
N GLU A 39 -16.58 -19.90 -8.90
CA GLU A 39 -15.24 -20.40 -9.26
C GLU A 39 -15.27 -21.70 -10.09
N SER A 40 -16.23 -22.59 -9.82
CA SER A 40 -16.43 -23.84 -10.57
C SER A 40 -16.85 -23.63 -12.03
N GLN A 41 -17.30 -22.42 -12.39
CA GLN A 41 -17.74 -22.08 -13.74
C GLN A 41 -16.61 -21.45 -14.59
N LEU A 42 -15.46 -21.07 -14.00
CA LEU A 42 -14.40 -20.37 -14.73
C LEU A 42 -13.77 -21.22 -15.85
N SER A 43 -13.64 -22.53 -15.63
CA SER A 43 -13.11 -23.49 -16.61
C SER A 43 -14.12 -23.82 -17.72
N SER A 44 -15.42 -23.68 -17.45
CA SER A 44 -16.48 -23.91 -18.44
C SER A 44 -16.87 -22.67 -19.24
N LEU A 45 -16.48 -21.47 -18.80
CA LEU A 45 -16.64 -20.24 -19.58
C LEU A 45 -15.74 -20.25 -20.83
N THR A 46 -16.37 -20.21 -22.01
CA THR A 46 -15.68 -20.18 -23.30
C THR A 46 -14.80 -18.95 -23.45
N THR A 47 -13.70 -19.08 -24.20
CA THR A 47 -12.79 -17.97 -24.54
C THR A 47 -13.53 -16.81 -25.21
N GLN A 48 -14.54 -17.13 -26.02
CA GLN A 48 -15.40 -16.14 -26.66
C GLN A 48 -16.17 -15.30 -25.62
N PHE A 49 -16.81 -15.93 -24.63
CA PHE A 49 -17.52 -15.22 -23.56
C PHE A 49 -16.59 -14.28 -22.78
N LYS A 50 -15.39 -14.75 -22.40
CA LYS A 50 -14.40 -13.95 -21.67
C LYS A 50 -13.96 -12.71 -22.47
N SER A 51 -13.91 -12.81 -23.81
CA SER A 51 -13.50 -11.70 -24.69
C SER A 51 -14.61 -10.66 -24.92
N THR A 52 -15.88 -11.04 -24.79
CA THR A 52 -17.04 -10.16 -25.02
C THR A 52 -17.71 -9.67 -23.74
N TRP A 53 -17.27 -10.16 -22.58
CA TRP A 53 -17.90 -9.87 -21.29
C TRP A 53 -17.81 -8.38 -20.91
N ARG A 54 -18.93 -7.83 -20.43
CA ARG A 54 -19.07 -6.45 -19.95
C ARG A 54 -19.56 -6.45 -18.51
N CYS A 55 -19.02 -5.56 -17.69
CA CYS A 55 -19.44 -5.44 -16.29
C CYS A 55 -20.82 -4.77 -16.16
N PRO A 56 -21.54 -5.01 -15.05
CA PRO A 56 -22.86 -4.42 -14.81
C PRO A 56 -22.90 -2.89 -14.89
N ILE A 57 -21.80 -2.23 -14.49
CA ILE A 57 -21.66 -0.77 -14.53
C ILE A 57 -21.70 -0.28 -15.98
N CYS A 58 -20.90 -0.88 -16.88
CA CYS A 58 -20.84 -0.49 -18.28
C CYS A 58 -22.13 -0.85 -19.04
N VAL A 59 -22.76 -1.98 -18.71
CA VAL A 59 -24.04 -2.37 -19.30
C VAL A 59 -25.14 -1.36 -18.94
N ASN A 60 -25.20 -0.91 -17.68
CA ASN A 60 -26.20 0.06 -17.22
C ASN A 60 -25.95 1.48 -17.76
N GLN A 61 -24.68 1.87 -17.98
CA GLN A 61 -24.38 3.16 -18.59
C GLN A 61 -24.80 3.25 -20.07
N ARG A 62 -24.71 2.14 -20.83
CA ARG A 62 -25.23 2.11 -22.21
C ARG A 62 -26.74 2.25 -22.29
N LYS A 63 -27.48 1.69 -21.32
CA LYS A 63 -28.95 1.80 -21.29
C LYS A 63 -29.45 3.23 -21.06
N LYS A 64 -28.61 4.15 -20.57
CA LYS A 64 -28.95 5.57 -20.37
C LYS A 64 -28.69 6.46 -21.60
N GLY A 65 -28.15 5.92 -22.70
CA GLY A 65 -27.68 6.72 -23.84
C GLY A 65 -28.43 6.53 -25.18
N GLY A 66 -29.59 5.88 -25.23
CA GLY A 66 -30.32 5.64 -26.48
C GLY A 66 -31.79 6.08 -26.41
N ASN A 67 -32.20 6.93 -27.35
CA ASN A 67 -33.59 7.37 -27.53
C ASN A 67 -34.54 6.19 -27.85
N SER A 68 -35.74 6.33 -27.26
CA SER A 68 -37.04 5.64 -27.43
C SER A 68 -37.21 4.55 -28.52
N ALA A 69 -37.71 3.37 -28.11
CA ALA A 69 -38.86 2.63 -28.69
C ALA A 69 -38.74 1.10 -28.50
N ASN A 70 -39.80 0.51 -27.94
CA ASN A 70 -40.19 -0.91 -27.91
C ASN A 70 -39.21 -1.97 -27.35
N VAL A 71 -39.55 -2.56 -26.19
CA VAL A 71 -40.01 -3.97 -26.07
C VAL A 71 -40.50 -4.25 -24.64
N LEU A 72 -41.83 -4.47 -24.55
CA LEU A 72 -42.61 -5.40 -23.72
C LEU A 72 -42.27 -5.59 -22.23
N VAL A 73 -43.03 -4.89 -21.39
CA VAL A 73 -43.40 -5.33 -20.03
C VAL A 73 -44.89 -5.68 -20.04
N ARG A 74 -45.23 -6.96 -19.84
CA ARG A 74 -46.56 -7.37 -19.31
C ARG A 74 -46.65 -6.79 -17.90
N GLY A 75 -47.50 -5.80 -17.64
CA GLY A 75 -48.91 -5.92 -17.25
C GLY A 75 -49.00 -6.30 -15.77
N LEU A 76 -49.69 -5.61 -14.85
CA LEU A 76 -50.86 -4.71 -14.86
C LEU A 76 -50.82 -3.90 -13.54
N SER A 77 -51.04 -2.57 -13.56
CA SER A 77 -52.27 -1.86 -13.06
C SER A 77 -52.32 -1.71 -11.53
N GLN A 78 -52.62 -0.57 -10.89
CA GLN A 78 -53.31 0.69 -11.22
C GLN A 78 -52.89 1.72 -10.13
N THR A 79 -52.39 2.91 -10.48
CA THR A 79 -53.09 4.22 -10.44
C THR A 79 -53.87 4.55 -9.15
N SER A 80 -53.45 5.61 -8.47
CA SER A 80 -54.34 6.67 -7.97
C SER A 80 -53.57 7.99 -7.75
N PRO A 81 -54.23 9.16 -7.89
CA PRO A 81 -53.59 10.44 -8.20
C PRO A 81 -53.61 11.44 -7.03
N SER A 82 -52.87 12.53 -7.18
CA SER A 82 -52.83 13.67 -6.26
C SER A 82 -53.77 14.81 -6.69
N SER A 83 -54.44 15.39 -5.68
CA SER A 83 -54.79 16.82 -5.45
C SER A 83 -55.70 17.58 -6.44
N CYS A 84 -56.86 18.08 -5.94
CA CYS A 84 -57.26 19.49 -5.63
C CYS A 84 -58.11 20.09 -6.79
N THR A 85 -59.12 20.97 -6.66
CA THR A 85 -59.70 21.85 -5.64
C THR A 85 -61.10 22.33 -6.15
N GLU A 86 -61.90 22.97 -5.28
CA GLU A 86 -62.94 24.01 -5.55
C GLU A 86 -64.45 23.68 -5.86
N THR A 87 -65.29 23.98 -4.86
CA THR A 87 -66.35 25.03 -4.76
C THR A 87 -67.64 25.04 -5.63
N SER A 88 -68.77 24.76 -4.94
CA SER A 88 -70.09 25.46 -4.85
C SER A 88 -71.16 25.56 -5.97
N THR A 89 -72.41 25.27 -5.53
CA THR A 89 -73.76 25.79 -5.93
C THR A 89 -74.34 25.33 -7.30
N VAL A 90 -75.65 25.10 -7.54
CA VAL A 90 -76.89 25.86 -7.22
C VAL A 90 -78.16 24.95 -7.24
N ASN A 91 -79.20 25.40 -6.54
CA ASN A 91 -80.63 24.98 -6.51
C ASN A 91 -81.32 24.60 -7.84
N ALA A 92 -82.37 23.77 -7.78
CA ALA A 92 -83.79 24.20 -7.85
C ALA A 92 -84.77 23.07 -8.29
N SER A 93 -85.92 23.03 -7.62
CA SER A 93 -87.16 22.29 -7.98
C SER A 93 -87.87 22.94 -9.20
N PRO A 94 -88.85 22.31 -9.89
CA PRO A 94 -90.24 22.39 -9.42
C PRO A 94 -91.17 21.19 -9.75
N GLN A 95 -92.32 21.18 -9.04
CA GLN A 95 -93.50 20.30 -9.14
C GLN A 95 -94.38 20.55 -10.38
N ALA A 96 -95.20 19.54 -10.77
CA ALA A 96 -96.55 19.68 -11.36
C ALA A 96 -97.29 18.31 -11.35
N THR A 97 -98.25 18.07 -10.45
CA THR A 97 -99.73 18.03 -10.62
C THR A 97 -100.35 16.82 -11.32
N CYS A 98 -101.25 16.09 -10.64
CA CYS A 98 -102.71 16.11 -10.87
C CYS A 98 -103.43 14.96 -10.10
N SER A 99 -104.67 15.22 -9.70
CA SER A 99 -105.47 14.54 -8.67
C SER A 99 -106.57 13.62 -9.23
N LYS A 100 -107.03 12.68 -8.37
CA LYS A 100 -108.18 11.72 -8.47
C LYS A 100 -107.76 10.35 -9.02
N CYS A 101 -107.98 9.22 -8.33
CA CYS A 101 -109.25 8.68 -7.81
C CYS A 101 -109.03 7.77 -6.58
N LEU A 102 -110.13 7.45 -5.87
CA LEU A 102 -110.24 6.91 -4.52
C LEU A 102 -109.84 5.43 -4.27
N ASN A 103 -109.46 5.18 -3.00
CA ASN A 103 -109.76 4.04 -2.09
C ASN A 103 -109.37 2.61 -2.53
N THR A 104 -108.50 1.88 -1.83
CA THR A 104 -108.64 1.16 -0.53
C THR A 104 -107.44 0.17 -0.54
N THR A 105 -106.70 -0.17 0.51
CA THR A 105 -107.05 -0.79 1.79
C THR A 105 -105.87 -0.64 2.76
N LYS A 106 -106.15 -0.29 4.02
CA LYS A 106 -105.23 -0.40 5.16
C LYS A 106 -104.98 -1.88 5.46
N LEU A 107 -103.99 -2.51 4.83
CA LEU A 107 -103.50 -3.83 5.27
C LEU A 107 -102.01 -4.10 4.95
N ASP A 108 -101.23 -3.11 4.52
CA ASP A 108 -99.82 -3.30 4.13
C ASP A 108 -98.80 -2.42 4.88
N GLU A 109 -99.22 -1.45 5.71
CA GLU A 109 -98.29 -0.58 6.44
C GLU A 109 -97.65 -1.24 7.66
N ILE A 110 -98.37 -2.11 8.37
CA ILE A 110 -97.89 -2.74 9.61
C ILE A 110 -96.90 -3.88 9.30
N THR A 111 -97.15 -4.66 8.25
CA THR A 111 -96.27 -5.76 7.81
C THR A 111 -94.98 -5.25 7.19
N LEU A 112 -95.05 -4.21 6.36
CA LEU A 112 -93.89 -3.62 5.69
C LEU A 112 -93.02 -2.81 6.66
N ALA A 113 -93.61 -2.16 7.68
CA ALA A 113 -92.89 -1.53 8.78
C ALA A 113 -92.18 -2.55 9.68
N SER A 114 -92.82 -3.69 9.97
CA SER A 114 -92.21 -4.76 10.77
C SER A 114 -91.02 -5.40 10.03
N ILE A 115 -91.15 -5.65 8.72
CA ILE A 115 -90.05 -6.15 7.87
C ILE A 115 -88.91 -5.13 7.78
N LYS A 116 -89.22 -3.83 7.63
CA LYS A 116 -88.21 -2.76 7.66
C LYS A 116 -87.46 -2.71 9.00
N ASN A 117 -88.16 -2.86 10.12
CA ASN A 117 -87.53 -2.88 11.44
C ASN A 117 -86.62 -4.09 11.63
N GLU A 118 -87.05 -5.28 11.19
CA GLU A 118 -86.24 -6.50 11.28
C GLU A 118 -84.99 -6.43 10.38
N ILE A 119 -85.13 -5.92 9.15
CA ILE A 119 -84.01 -5.70 8.23
C ILE A 119 -83.05 -4.65 8.79
N ASN A 120 -83.56 -3.52 9.28
CA ASN A 120 -82.73 -2.47 9.87
C ASN A 120 -81.97 -2.99 11.11
N LYS A 121 -82.60 -3.83 11.94
CA LYS A 121 -81.98 -4.48 13.10
C LYS A 121 -80.88 -5.46 12.69
N SER A 122 -81.14 -6.32 11.70
CA SER A 122 -80.14 -7.26 11.17
C SER A 122 -78.95 -6.52 10.53
N VAL A 123 -79.23 -5.45 9.79
CA VAL A 123 -78.20 -4.61 9.16
C VAL A 123 -77.38 -3.86 10.21
N THR A 124 -77.99 -3.29 11.26
CA THR A 124 -77.22 -2.64 12.35
C THR A 124 -76.39 -3.65 13.13
N GLU A 125 -76.90 -4.84 13.42
CA GLU A 125 -76.13 -5.92 14.05
C GLU A 125 -74.94 -6.35 13.17
N ALA A 126 -75.14 -6.51 11.86
CA ALA A 126 -74.06 -6.82 10.92
C ALA A 126 -73.02 -5.70 10.83
N ILE A 127 -73.45 -4.43 10.80
CA ILE A 127 -72.56 -3.27 10.80
C ILE A 127 -71.76 -3.19 12.11
N HIS A 128 -72.39 -3.42 13.26
CA HIS A 128 -71.69 -3.45 14.55
C HIS A 128 -70.68 -4.60 14.62
N ALA A 129 -71.04 -5.78 14.11
CA ALA A 129 -70.12 -6.92 14.04
C ALA A 129 -68.91 -6.61 13.16
N VAL A 130 -69.13 -6.03 11.97
CA VAL A 130 -68.04 -5.60 11.07
C VAL A 130 -67.20 -4.51 11.71
N HIS A 131 -67.82 -3.50 12.34
CA HIS A 131 -67.12 -2.41 13.04
C HIS A 131 -66.20 -2.95 14.13
N ASN A 132 -66.70 -3.84 14.99
CA ASN A 132 -65.92 -4.43 16.08
C ASN A 132 -64.71 -5.23 15.56
N VAL A 133 -64.88 -5.99 14.47
CA VAL A 133 -63.78 -6.71 13.83
C VAL A 133 -62.77 -5.73 13.24
N LEU A 134 -63.24 -4.68 12.56
CA LEU A 134 -62.38 -3.68 11.93
C LEU A 134 -61.58 -2.91 12.98
N GLU A 135 -62.22 -2.49 14.07
CA GLU A 135 -61.62 -1.76 15.20
C GLU A 135 -60.55 -2.59 15.90
N ALA A 136 -60.81 -3.88 16.13
CA ALA A 136 -59.82 -4.81 16.65
C ALA A 136 -58.60 -4.96 15.72
N LYS A 137 -58.83 -5.08 14.40
CA LYS A 137 -57.74 -5.18 13.40
C LYS A 137 -56.95 -3.89 13.24
N PHE A 138 -57.61 -2.73 13.29
CA PHE A 138 -56.93 -1.43 13.26
C PHE A 138 -56.09 -1.22 14.51
N THR A 139 -56.59 -1.60 15.68
CA THR A 139 -55.84 -1.53 16.94
C THR A 139 -54.59 -2.43 16.88
N ASP A 140 -54.72 -3.66 16.39
CA ASP A 140 -53.58 -4.57 16.17
C ASP A 140 -52.56 -4.00 15.17
N LEU A 141 -53.02 -3.36 14.09
CA LEU A 141 -52.15 -2.70 13.12
C LEU A 141 -51.42 -1.50 13.72
N ILE A 142 -52.10 -0.67 14.52
CA ILE A 142 -51.49 0.47 15.21
C ILE A 142 -50.39 -0.01 16.15
N ASN A 143 -50.63 -1.08 16.91
CA ASN A 143 -49.61 -1.66 17.80
C ASN A 143 -48.40 -2.16 17.01
N LYS A 144 -48.60 -2.88 15.90
CA LYS A 144 -47.51 -3.34 15.03
C LYS A 144 -46.72 -2.19 14.39
N VAL A 145 -47.40 -1.11 14.01
CA VAL A 145 -46.75 0.11 13.49
C VAL A 145 -45.95 0.81 14.58
N SER A 146 -46.45 0.85 15.81
CA SER A 146 -45.74 1.36 16.99
C SER A 146 -44.45 0.56 17.24
N ASP A 147 -44.54 -0.77 17.30
CA ASP A 147 -43.38 -1.66 17.50
C ASP A 147 -42.33 -1.50 16.39
N LEU A 148 -42.79 -1.36 15.13
CA LEU A 148 -41.91 -1.10 14.00
C LEU A 148 -41.21 0.25 14.13
N THR A 149 -41.93 1.29 14.57
CA THR A 149 -41.37 2.63 14.79
C THR A 149 -40.26 2.58 15.84
N SER A 150 -40.49 1.91 16.97
CA SER A 150 -39.46 1.72 18.01
C SER A 150 -38.26 0.93 17.51
N THR A 151 -38.48 -0.07 16.65
CA THR A 151 -37.40 -0.85 16.03
C THR A 151 -36.54 0.00 15.10
N VAL A 152 -37.18 0.86 14.28
CA VAL A 152 -36.48 1.78 13.38
C VAL A 152 -35.68 2.81 14.16
N GLU A 153 -36.22 3.37 15.24
CA GLU A 153 -35.50 4.28 16.13
C GLU A 153 -34.26 3.61 16.75
N PHE A 154 -34.41 2.37 17.25
CA PHE A 154 -33.29 1.59 17.76
C PHE A 154 -32.21 1.38 16.71
N PHE A 155 -32.58 0.99 15.48
CA PHE A 155 -31.62 0.81 14.40
C PHE A 155 -30.97 2.13 13.96
N SER A 156 -31.71 3.24 13.94
CA SER A 156 -31.16 4.56 13.64
C SER A 156 -30.08 4.94 14.65
N ASN A 157 -30.36 4.77 15.95
CA ASN A 157 -29.39 5.03 17.01
C ASN A 157 -28.13 4.16 16.88
N LYS A 158 -28.30 2.87 16.54
CA LYS A 158 -27.17 1.96 16.31
C LYS A 158 -26.37 2.30 15.05
N TYR A 159 -27.04 2.80 14.01
CA TYR A 159 -26.39 3.27 12.80
C TYR A 159 -25.52 4.51 13.09
N ASP A 160 -26.03 5.47 13.85
CA ASP A 160 -25.28 6.66 14.24
C ASP A 160 -24.07 6.32 15.13
N GLU A 161 -24.24 5.39 16.07
CA GLU A 161 -23.14 4.88 16.89
C GLU A 161 -22.05 4.22 16.03
N LEU A 162 -22.45 3.36 15.08
CA LEU A 162 -21.52 2.70 14.17
C LEU A 162 -20.79 3.70 13.26
N LYS A 163 -21.52 4.69 12.72
CA LYS A 163 -20.96 5.75 11.89
C LYS A 163 -19.92 6.57 12.65
N SER A 164 -20.24 6.99 13.87
CA SER A 164 -19.31 7.70 14.75
C SER A 164 -18.04 6.89 15.04
N ARG A 165 -18.18 5.58 15.28
CA ARG A 165 -17.05 4.67 15.46
C ARG A 165 -16.20 4.55 14.18
N LEU A 166 -16.82 4.45 13.00
CA LEU A 166 -16.10 4.41 11.73
C LEU A 166 -15.33 5.70 11.48
N ASP A 167 -15.96 6.87 11.66
CA ASP A 167 -15.30 8.16 11.48
C ASP A 167 -14.10 8.34 12.44
N SER A 168 -14.22 7.84 13.67
CA SER A 168 -13.13 7.84 14.65
C SER A 168 -11.97 6.94 14.20
N ARG A 169 -12.27 5.74 13.68
CA ARG A 169 -11.25 4.81 13.18
C ARG A 169 -10.59 5.31 11.90
N ASP A 170 -11.32 5.94 11.00
CA ASP A 170 -10.75 6.53 9.79
C ASP A 170 -9.75 7.64 10.14
N LYS A 171 -10.06 8.46 11.15
CA LYS A 171 -9.11 9.47 11.68
C LYS A 171 -7.86 8.81 12.27
N GLU A 172 -8.02 7.77 13.08
CA GLU A 172 -6.90 7.03 13.67
C GLU A 172 -6.01 6.38 12.59
N VAL A 173 -6.60 5.81 11.55
CA VAL A 173 -5.87 5.23 10.41
C VAL A 173 -5.03 6.28 9.69
N VAL A 174 -5.60 7.46 9.42
CA VAL A 174 -4.87 8.56 8.77
C VAL A 174 -3.71 9.05 9.64
N GLU A 175 -3.93 9.20 10.94
CA GLU A 175 -2.89 9.59 11.90
C GLU A 175 -1.75 8.57 11.93
N LEU A 176 -2.09 7.28 12.08
CA LEU A 176 -1.10 6.20 12.10
C LEU A 176 -0.30 6.12 10.79
N LEU A 177 -0.93 6.29 9.64
CA LEU A 177 -0.23 6.34 8.36
C LEU A 177 0.74 7.53 8.26
N THR A 178 0.33 8.67 8.79
CA THR A 178 1.15 9.89 8.82
C THR A 178 2.36 9.70 9.73
N GLN A 179 2.15 9.19 10.95
CA GLN A 179 3.21 8.89 11.90
C GLN A 179 4.19 7.85 11.35
N ASN A 180 3.69 6.80 10.70
CA ASN A 180 4.54 5.78 10.11
C ASN A 180 5.45 6.36 9.03
N ARG A 181 4.92 7.21 8.14
CA ARG A 181 5.72 7.92 7.14
C ARG A 181 6.84 8.77 7.78
N VAL A 182 6.51 9.52 8.83
CA VAL A 182 7.50 10.35 9.55
C VAL A 182 8.56 9.48 10.22
N LEU A 183 8.16 8.36 10.81
CA LEU A 183 9.08 7.39 11.41
C LEU A 183 10.01 6.77 10.37
N GLU A 184 9.50 6.34 9.22
CA GLU A 184 10.31 5.80 8.12
C GLU A 184 11.36 6.83 7.64
N GLU A 185 10.97 8.10 7.50
CA GLU A 185 11.87 9.17 7.11
C GLU A 185 12.93 9.45 8.17
N THR A 186 12.54 9.44 9.45
CA THR A 186 13.45 9.63 10.58
C THR A 186 14.46 8.49 10.70
N VAL A 187 14.00 7.23 10.60
CA VAL A 187 14.87 6.05 10.63
C VAL A 187 15.89 6.10 9.49
N LYS A 188 15.46 6.53 8.30
CA LYS A 188 16.34 6.71 7.15
C LYS A 188 17.40 7.79 7.39
N ASP A 189 17.01 8.96 7.92
CA ASP A 189 17.97 10.03 8.27
C ASP A 189 18.97 9.56 9.33
N LEU A 190 18.49 8.96 10.41
CA LEU A 190 19.33 8.43 11.49
C LEU A 190 20.29 7.37 10.96
N GLY A 191 19.84 6.49 10.06
CA GLY A 191 20.69 5.51 9.39
C GLY A 191 21.83 6.15 8.59
N PHE A 192 21.56 7.23 7.86
CA PHE A 192 22.60 7.98 7.13
C PHE A 192 23.59 8.67 8.06
N ARG A 193 23.09 9.32 9.13
CA ARG A 193 23.94 9.99 10.12
C ARG A 193 24.83 8.98 10.86
N LEU A 194 24.27 7.84 11.25
CA LEU A 194 25.01 6.76 11.91
C LEU A 194 26.12 6.22 11.00
N SER A 195 25.83 5.92 9.73
CA SER A 195 26.83 5.47 8.76
C SER A 195 27.95 6.50 8.56
N SER A 196 27.59 7.79 8.52
CA SER A 196 28.55 8.89 8.39
C SER A 196 29.46 9.00 9.61
N LEU A 197 28.90 8.92 10.82
CA LEU A 197 29.66 8.91 12.08
C LEU A 197 30.56 7.67 12.18
N GLU A 198 30.05 6.51 11.78
CA GLU A 198 30.82 5.28 11.76
C GLU A 198 32.04 5.42 10.83
N GLN A 199 31.86 5.95 9.62
CA GLN A 199 32.97 6.17 8.70
C GLN A 199 33.94 7.25 9.21
N HIS A 200 33.41 8.34 9.78
CA HIS A 200 34.23 9.42 10.35
C HIS A 200 35.12 8.94 11.49
N SER A 201 34.62 8.04 12.36
CA SER A 201 35.44 7.46 13.45
C SER A 201 36.69 6.69 12.97
N ARG A 202 36.74 6.33 11.67
CA ARG A 202 37.82 5.59 11.01
C ARG A 202 38.67 6.48 10.10
N GLU A 203 38.48 7.79 10.10
CA GLU A 203 39.15 8.70 9.15
C GLU A 203 40.68 8.77 9.30
N CYS A 204 41.21 8.43 10.47
CA CYS A 204 42.65 8.34 10.70
C CYS A 204 43.20 6.93 10.49
N ASN A 205 42.37 5.97 10.07
CA ASN A 205 42.74 4.57 10.07
C ASN A 205 43.16 4.09 8.68
N VAL A 206 44.23 3.30 8.63
CA VAL A 206 44.64 2.50 7.47
C VAL A 206 44.41 1.03 7.77
N GLU A 207 43.88 0.32 6.78
CA GLU A 207 43.77 -1.13 6.80
C GLU A 207 44.86 -1.75 5.94
N ILE A 208 45.64 -2.64 6.55
CA ILE A 208 46.76 -3.34 5.93
C ILE A 208 46.41 -4.81 5.82
N ASN A 209 46.36 -5.30 4.57
CA ASN A 209 46.09 -6.69 4.24
C ASN A 209 47.35 -7.38 3.72
N GLY A 210 47.47 -8.68 3.98
CA GLY A 210 48.57 -9.50 3.45
C GLY A 210 49.81 -9.59 4.33
N LEU A 211 49.79 -9.02 5.53
CA LEU A 211 50.87 -9.19 6.50
C LEU A 211 50.81 -10.60 7.14
N PRO A 212 51.88 -11.43 7.06
CA PRO A 212 51.97 -12.69 7.79
C PRO A 212 51.78 -12.49 9.30
N GLU A 213 51.28 -13.50 10.00
CA GLU A 213 51.04 -13.46 11.45
C GLU A 213 52.15 -14.21 12.19
N PHE A 214 52.69 -13.61 13.24
CA PHE A 214 53.69 -14.22 14.12
C PHE A 214 53.22 -14.17 15.58
N LYS A 215 53.60 -15.17 16.40
CA LYS A 215 53.21 -15.24 17.82
C LYS A 215 53.63 -14.00 18.61
N SER A 216 54.77 -13.41 18.24
CA SER A 216 55.39 -12.26 18.90
C SER A 216 55.58 -11.12 17.91
N GLU A 217 54.51 -10.75 17.19
CA GLU A 217 54.58 -9.67 16.20
C GLU A 217 54.55 -8.28 16.85
N ASN A 218 55.40 -7.38 16.35
CA ASN A 218 55.30 -5.94 16.63
C ASN A 218 54.76 -5.23 15.39
N LEU A 219 53.45 -4.99 15.39
CA LEU A 219 52.78 -4.36 14.25
C LEU A 219 53.24 -2.91 14.03
N VAL A 220 53.54 -2.16 15.10
CA VAL A 220 54.02 -0.78 14.98
C VAL A 220 55.36 -0.76 14.24
N GLN A 221 56.32 -1.60 14.63
CA GLN A 221 57.60 -1.73 13.91
C GLN A 221 57.40 -2.15 12.45
N THR A 222 56.45 -3.05 12.18
CA THR A 222 56.09 -3.44 10.81
C THR A 222 55.58 -2.25 10.00
N VAL A 223 54.75 -1.39 10.58
CA VAL A 223 54.25 -0.16 9.95
C VAL A 223 55.38 0.84 9.69
N LEU A 224 56.28 1.04 10.65
CA LEU A 224 57.46 1.89 10.48
C LEU A 224 58.35 1.37 9.34
N GLN A 225 58.51 0.05 9.24
CA GLN A 225 59.26 -0.59 8.16
C GLN A 225 58.60 -0.41 6.79
N ILE A 226 57.27 -0.58 6.70
CA ILE A 226 56.52 -0.25 5.49
C ILE A 226 56.74 1.21 5.09
N GLY A 227 56.66 2.13 6.07
CA GLY A 227 56.94 3.55 5.87
C GLY A 227 58.31 3.80 5.23
N LYS A 228 59.37 3.23 5.82
CA LYS A 228 60.73 3.32 5.27
C LYS A 228 60.82 2.78 3.84
N THR A 229 60.25 1.61 3.56
CA THR A 229 60.25 1.00 2.22
C THR A 229 59.56 1.89 1.18
N VAL A 230 58.46 2.57 1.55
CA VAL A 230 57.74 3.50 0.63
C VAL A 230 58.30 4.92 0.67
N SER A 231 59.49 5.13 1.24
CA SER A 231 60.17 6.43 1.38
C SER A 231 59.32 7.47 2.13
N HIS A 232 58.59 7.03 3.16
CA HIS A 232 57.80 7.88 4.04
C HIS A 232 58.16 7.63 5.51
N THR A 233 58.86 8.58 6.11
CA THR A 233 59.23 8.51 7.53
C THR A 233 57.98 8.69 8.40
N ILE A 234 57.66 7.66 9.19
CA ILE A 234 56.63 7.68 10.22
C ILE A 234 57.36 7.67 11.55
N ASN A 235 56.98 8.54 12.49
CA ASN A 235 57.48 8.45 13.85
C ASN A 235 56.57 7.53 14.68
N ASP A 236 57.13 6.91 15.72
CA ASP A 236 56.35 6.09 16.64
C ASP A 236 55.16 6.88 17.25
N THR A 237 55.38 8.16 17.54
CA THR A 237 54.37 9.08 18.08
C THR A 237 53.22 9.40 17.11
N ASP A 238 53.39 9.17 15.81
CA ASP A 238 52.35 9.36 14.80
C ASP A 238 51.33 8.22 14.80
N VAL A 239 51.70 7.04 15.33
CA VAL A 239 50.86 5.84 15.44
C VAL A 239 50.17 5.83 16.80
N MET A 240 48.85 6.06 16.81
CA MET A 240 48.05 6.06 18.03
C MET A 240 47.74 4.65 18.52
N SER A 241 47.45 3.73 17.59
CA SER A 241 47.23 2.31 17.90
C SER A 241 47.40 1.44 16.67
N CYS A 242 47.81 0.19 16.88
CA CYS A 242 47.88 -0.80 15.81
C CYS A 242 47.49 -2.20 16.32
N PHE A 243 46.56 -2.86 15.65
CA PHE A 243 46.02 -4.16 16.08
C PHE A 243 45.48 -4.97 14.89
N ARG A 244 45.39 -6.30 15.05
CA ARG A 244 44.73 -7.19 14.09
C ARG A 244 43.21 -7.19 14.29
N VAL A 245 42.46 -7.29 13.19
CA VAL A 245 41.00 -7.48 13.23
C VAL A 245 40.66 -8.95 13.19
N ALA A 246 39.68 -9.37 13.98
CA ALA A 246 39.15 -10.72 13.93
C ALA A 246 38.62 -11.06 12.52
N LYS A 247 38.79 -12.32 12.11
CA LYS A 247 38.19 -12.81 10.86
C LYS A 247 36.69 -12.99 11.07
N LYS A 248 35.92 -12.70 10.03
CA LYS A 248 34.51 -13.10 9.99
C LYS A 248 34.35 -14.61 9.76
N ASP A 249 35.28 -15.19 9.00
CA ASP A 249 35.34 -16.62 8.70
C ASP A 249 36.68 -17.20 9.18
N ASN A 250 36.62 -18.08 10.17
CA ASN A 250 37.79 -18.72 10.77
C ASN A 250 38.43 -19.78 9.85
N ASN A 251 37.70 -20.28 8.85
CA ASN A 251 38.24 -21.26 7.90
C ASN A 251 39.13 -20.60 6.83
N ASN A 252 39.07 -19.28 6.70
CA ASN A 252 39.90 -18.55 5.74
C ASN A 252 41.37 -18.55 6.17
N LYS A 253 42.23 -19.17 5.36
CA LYS A 253 43.69 -19.25 5.59
C LYS A 253 44.42 -17.91 5.42
N ARG A 254 43.80 -16.89 4.81
CA ARG A 254 44.44 -15.57 4.66
C ARG A 254 44.75 -14.91 6.01
N PRO A 255 45.87 -14.22 6.17
CA PRO A 255 46.18 -13.49 7.41
C PRO A 255 45.10 -12.45 7.76
N ARG A 256 44.91 -12.20 9.07
CA ARG A 256 44.06 -11.12 9.59
C ARG A 256 44.54 -9.75 9.13
N ALA A 257 43.64 -8.85 8.79
CA ALA A 257 44.02 -7.48 8.47
C ALA A 257 44.55 -6.76 9.73
N ALA A 258 45.57 -5.93 9.58
CA ALA A 258 46.00 -5.01 10.63
C ALA A 258 45.36 -3.63 10.40
N ILE A 259 44.90 -2.99 11.48
CA ILE A 259 44.43 -1.61 11.47
C ILE A 259 45.46 -0.76 12.17
N VAL A 260 45.83 0.35 11.55
CA VAL A 260 46.69 1.38 12.12
C VAL A 260 45.87 2.64 12.25
N LYS A 261 45.78 3.20 13.45
CA LYS A 261 45.19 4.53 13.67
C LYS A 261 46.31 5.56 13.79
N PHE A 262 46.31 6.55 12.92
CA PHE A 262 47.24 7.67 12.97
C PHE A 262 46.70 8.82 13.83
N ARG A 263 47.59 9.76 14.18
CA ARG A 263 47.23 10.96 14.94
C ARG A 263 46.26 11.89 14.20
N SER A 264 46.35 11.96 12.88
CA SER A 264 45.49 12.80 12.05
C SER A 264 45.18 12.18 10.68
N PRO A 265 44.10 12.62 10.01
CA PRO A 265 43.82 12.22 8.63
C PRO A 265 44.96 12.59 7.68
N ARG A 266 45.70 13.69 7.96
CA ARG A 266 46.84 14.12 7.16
C ARG A 266 47.99 13.11 7.18
N ASN A 267 48.34 12.58 8.35
CA ASN A 267 49.35 11.52 8.48
C ASN A 267 48.91 10.26 7.71
N ARG A 268 47.63 9.88 7.87
CA ARG A 268 47.04 8.75 7.14
C ARG A 268 47.12 8.94 5.63
N ASP A 269 46.75 10.11 5.11
CA ASP A 269 46.72 10.40 3.68
C ASP A 269 48.13 10.49 3.10
N ALA A 270 49.08 11.04 3.83
CA ALA A 270 50.49 11.09 3.42
C ALA A 270 51.05 9.66 3.26
N PHE A 271 50.78 8.77 4.22
CA PHE A 271 51.21 7.39 4.17
C PHE A 271 50.59 6.62 2.99
N LEU A 272 49.28 6.73 2.79
CA LEU A 272 48.60 6.11 1.64
C LEU A 272 49.12 6.67 0.31
N THR A 273 49.37 7.98 0.23
CA THR A 273 49.90 8.62 -0.98
C THR A 273 51.30 8.10 -1.32
N ALA A 274 52.18 7.98 -0.32
CA ALA A 274 53.51 7.40 -0.49
C ALA A 274 53.44 5.94 -0.98
N TYR A 275 52.56 5.13 -0.38
CA TYR A 275 52.29 3.76 -0.84
C TYR A 275 51.80 3.69 -2.30
N TYR A 276 50.82 4.51 -2.69
CA TYR A 276 50.34 4.55 -4.07
C TYR A 276 51.38 5.08 -5.06
N LYS A 277 52.26 5.99 -4.63
CA LYS A 277 53.40 6.45 -5.42
C LYS A 277 54.40 5.31 -5.64
N TYR A 278 54.83 4.66 -4.56
CA TYR A 278 55.73 3.50 -4.61
C TYR A 278 55.23 2.41 -5.55
N ASN A 279 53.96 2.01 -5.47
CA ASN A 279 53.40 0.98 -6.34
C ASN A 279 53.22 1.41 -7.81
N ARG A 280 53.15 2.72 -8.09
CA ARG A 280 53.10 3.25 -9.46
C ARG A 280 54.48 3.28 -10.10
N GLU A 281 55.50 3.58 -9.31
CA GLU A 281 56.92 3.57 -9.73
C GLU A 281 57.43 2.12 -9.86
N ASN A 282 56.97 1.21 -9.01
CA ASN A 282 57.35 -0.21 -9.00
C ASN A 282 56.20 -1.11 -9.52
N ARG A 283 55.84 -0.98 -10.81
CA ARG A 283 54.67 -1.70 -11.36
C ARG A 283 54.83 -3.23 -11.36
N LEU A 284 56.06 -3.71 -11.61
CA LEU A 284 56.40 -5.14 -11.66
C LEU A 284 56.69 -5.71 -10.26
N ASP A 285 57.21 -4.89 -9.35
CA ASP A 285 57.58 -5.28 -7.99
C ASP A 285 56.89 -4.40 -6.95
N LYS A 286 55.56 -4.53 -6.87
CA LYS A 286 54.75 -3.81 -5.88
C LYS A 286 55.12 -4.24 -4.45
N LEU A 287 54.71 -3.43 -3.48
CA LEU A 287 54.94 -3.67 -2.06
C LEU A 287 54.55 -5.10 -1.67
N SER A 288 55.51 -5.82 -1.08
CA SER A 288 55.39 -7.22 -0.71
C SER A 288 56.10 -7.50 0.62
N THR A 289 55.90 -8.68 1.17
CA THR A 289 56.56 -9.16 2.41
C THR A 289 58.08 -9.06 2.32
N GLN A 290 58.66 -9.45 1.19
CA GLN A 290 60.10 -9.37 0.96
C GLN A 290 60.60 -7.92 0.88
N ALA A 291 59.83 -7.01 0.28
CA ALA A 291 60.20 -5.58 0.17
C ALA A 291 60.31 -4.88 1.54
N ILE A 292 59.66 -5.42 2.57
CA ILE A 292 59.77 -4.92 3.95
C ILE A 292 60.69 -5.79 4.82
N GLY A 293 61.41 -6.75 4.22
CA GLY A 293 62.39 -7.59 4.91
C GLY A 293 61.79 -8.72 5.74
N ILE A 294 60.52 -9.09 5.50
CA ILE A 294 59.93 -10.28 6.13
C ILE A 294 60.34 -11.51 5.32
N GLY A 295 61.00 -12.46 5.99
CA GLY A 295 61.40 -13.74 5.39
C GLY A 295 60.21 -14.65 5.04
N GLY A 296 60.47 -15.62 4.15
CA GLY A 296 59.47 -16.58 3.67
C GLY A 296 58.94 -16.26 2.27
N ASP A 297 57.76 -16.78 1.96
CA ASP A 297 57.13 -16.63 0.64
C ASP A 297 56.78 -15.17 0.35
N ARG A 298 57.04 -14.77 -0.90
CA ARG A 298 56.68 -13.44 -1.38
C ARG A 298 55.16 -13.32 -1.46
N ALA A 299 54.58 -12.46 -0.63
CA ALA A 299 53.16 -12.15 -0.63
C ALA A 299 52.92 -10.64 -0.81
N PRO A 300 51.92 -10.23 -1.59
CA PRO A 300 51.61 -8.81 -1.78
C PRO A 300 50.99 -8.20 -0.53
N ILE A 301 51.36 -6.96 -0.22
CA ILE A 301 50.81 -6.18 0.88
C ILE A 301 49.94 -5.06 0.32
N TYR A 302 48.71 -4.96 0.81
CA TYR A 302 47.75 -3.96 0.35
C TYR A 302 47.38 -3.00 1.46
N LEU A 303 47.56 -1.71 1.19
CA LEU A 303 47.11 -0.62 2.06
C LEU A 303 45.88 0.04 1.45
N SER A 304 44.89 0.31 2.30
CA SER A 304 43.66 1.02 1.92
C SER A 304 43.11 1.84 3.07
N GLU A 305 42.25 2.80 2.76
CA GLU A 305 41.43 3.46 3.78
C GLU A 305 40.57 2.44 4.53
N HIS A 306 40.44 2.60 5.84
CA HIS A 306 39.59 1.75 6.64
C HIS A 306 38.11 2.15 6.49
N LEU A 307 37.39 1.38 5.65
CA LEU A 307 35.97 1.59 5.43
C LEU A 307 35.10 0.93 6.50
N SER A 308 33.95 1.54 6.83
CA SER A 308 32.90 0.89 7.61
C SER A 308 32.39 -0.37 6.88
N PRO A 309 31.83 -1.38 7.58
CA PRO A 309 31.31 -2.57 6.94
C PRO A 309 30.27 -2.28 5.82
N PRO A 310 29.31 -1.34 6.00
CA PRO A 310 28.41 -0.93 4.91
C PRO A 310 29.16 -0.37 3.70
N ASN A 311 30.17 0.48 3.91
CA ASN A 311 30.96 1.05 2.82
C ASN A 311 31.85 0.00 2.14
N LYS A 312 32.39 -0.98 2.88
CA LYS A 312 33.11 -2.12 2.29
C LYS A 312 32.20 -2.92 1.36
N MET A 313 30.97 -3.21 1.81
CA MET A 313 29.96 -3.90 0.99
C MET A 313 29.58 -3.08 -0.24
N LEU A 314 29.31 -1.78 -0.08
CA LEU A 314 28.98 -0.88 -1.18
C LEU A 314 30.13 -0.74 -2.18
N HIS A 315 31.38 -0.69 -1.72
CA HIS A 315 32.55 -0.63 -2.58
C HIS A 315 32.70 -1.94 -3.38
N ALA A 316 32.50 -3.09 -2.74
CA ALA A 316 32.52 -4.38 -3.44
C ALA A 316 31.41 -4.49 -4.51
N ALA A 317 30.18 -4.10 -4.16
CA ALA A 317 29.05 -4.06 -5.09
C ALA A 317 29.30 -3.09 -6.24
N THR A 318 29.84 -1.90 -5.95
CA THR A 318 30.19 -0.88 -6.95
C THR A 318 31.24 -1.41 -7.92
N ARG A 319 32.31 -2.07 -7.46
CA ARG A 319 33.32 -2.67 -8.36
C ARG A 319 32.72 -3.76 -9.24
N LYS A 320 31.85 -4.60 -8.69
CA LYS A 320 31.17 -5.66 -9.45
C LYS A 320 30.30 -5.05 -10.57
N LYS A 321 29.42 -4.12 -10.22
CA LYS A 321 28.53 -3.47 -11.19
C LYS A 321 29.33 -2.68 -12.21
N ALA A 322 30.32 -1.88 -11.79
CA ALA A 322 31.17 -1.11 -12.69
C ALA A 322 31.81 -1.98 -13.79
N LYS A 323 32.24 -3.21 -13.45
CA LYS A 323 32.74 -4.17 -14.44
C LYS A 323 31.66 -4.63 -15.42
N GLU A 324 30.43 -4.88 -14.93
CA GLU A 324 29.29 -5.31 -15.76
C GLU A 324 28.85 -4.22 -16.76
N ILE A 325 28.87 -2.95 -16.35
CA ILE A 325 28.45 -1.81 -17.19
C ILE A 325 29.63 -1.02 -17.80
N SER A 326 30.83 -1.61 -17.81
CA SER A 326 32.04 -1.05 -18.45
C SER A 326 32.43 0.36 -17.96
N TYR A 327 32.40 0.56 -16.64
CA TYR A 327 33.06 1.69 -15.99
C TYR A 327 34.52 1.34 -15.69
N ASN A 328 35.45 2.15 -16.18
CA ASN A 328 36.88 1.85 -16.12
C ASN A 328 37.50 2.09 -14.73
N PHE A 329 36.92 2.97 -13.91
CA PHE A 329 37.55 3.41 -12.68
C PHE A 329 36.59 3.35 -11.49
N VAL A 330 37.04 2.71 -10.41
CA VAL A 330 36.40 2.72 -9.09
C VAL A 330 37.47 2.92 -8.03
N TRP A 331 37.31 3.92 -7.17
CA TRP A 331 38.27 4.20 -6.10
C TRP A 331 37.57 4.74 -4.86
N VAL A 332 38.32 4.78 -3.77
CA VAL A 332 37.89 5.34 -2.49
C VAL A 332 38.73 6.56 -2.21
N ARG A 333 38.10 7.64 -1.72
CA ARG A 333 38.78 8.81 -1.20
C ARG A 333 37.98 9.41 -0.06
N ASN A 334 38.61 9.63 1.10
CA ASN A 334 37.98 10.20 2.28
C ASN A 334 36.73 9.41 2.73
N GLY A 335 36.82 8.08 2.71
CA GLY A 335 35.72 7.18 3.03
C GLY A 335 34.57 7.17 2.01
N LYS A 336 34.64 7.96 0.93
CA LYS A 336 33.62 8.02 -0.14
C LYS A 336 34.04 7.17 -1.34
N ILE A 337 33.08 6.53 -1.97
CA ILE A 337 33.28 5.67 -3.13
C ILE A 337 32.98 6.47 -4.39
N TYR A 338 33.94 6.48 -5.31
CA TYR A 338 33.86 7.16 -6.58
C TYR A 338 33.88 6.16 -7.72
N VAL A 339 33.15 6.48 -8.78
CA VAL A 339 33.09 5.70 -10.02
C VAL A 339 33.19 6.64 -11.22
N ARG A 340 33.94 6.25 -12.25
CA ARG A 340 34.10 7.04 -13.49
C ARG A 340 34.12 6.10 -14.69
N LYS A 341 33.37 6.44 -15.73
CA LYS A 341 33.18 5.58 -16.90
C LYS A 341 34.45 5.48 -17.73
N ASP A 342 34.99 6.62 -18.13
CA ASP A 342 36.20 6.76 -18.93
C ASP A 342 36.96 8.04 -18.54
N GLU A 343 38.09 8.32 -19.18
CA GLU A 343 38.94 9.49 -18.90
C GLU A 343 38.30 10.84 -19.26
N LYS A 344 37.19 10.84 -20.01
CA LYS A 344 36.49 12.06 -20.43
C LYS A 344 35.28 12.37 -19.55
N SER A 345 34.67 11.33 -18.99
CA SER A 345 33.48 11.42 -18.14
C SER A 345 33.79 12.05 -16.79
N SER A 346 32.81 12.65 -16.12
CA SER A 346 32.97 13.10 -14.74
C SER A 346 32.89 11.93 -13.74
N ALA A 347 33.58 12.09 -12.61
CA ALA A 347 33.48 11.15 -11.50
C ALA A 347 32.13 11.31 -10.77
N LYS A 348 31.49 10.20 -10.42
CA LYS A 348 30.25 10.15 -9.63
C LYS A 348 30.54 9.53 -8.27
N VAL A 349 29.90 10.06 -7.21
CA VAL A 349 29.96 9.48 -5.86
C VAL A 349 28.81 8.50 -5.69
N ILE A 350 29.09 7.33 -5.10
CA ILE A 350 28.08 6.33 -4.74
C ILE A 350 27.96 6.30 -3.23
N ASN A 351 26.83 6.82 -2.70
CA ASN A 351 26.61 6.91 -1.25
C ASN A 351 25.78 5.74 -0.71
N ASN A 352 24.99 5.08 -1.57
CA ASN A 352 24.09 4.02 -1.19
C ASN A 352 23.78 3.11 -2.40
N MET A 353 23.02 2.03 -2.16
CA MET A 353 22.65 1.07 -3.19
C MET A 353 21.74 1.69 -4.28
N THR A 354 20.89 2.65 -3.91
CA THR A 354 20.01 3.34 -4.86
C THR A 354 20.82 4.18 -5.87
N ASP A 355 21.90 4.82 -5.43
CA ASP A 355 22.82 5.54 -6.31
C ASP A 355 23.55 4.57 -7.25
N LEU A 356 23.92 3.39 -6.72
CA LEU A 356 24.50 2.32 -7.53
C LEU A 356 23.53 1.83 -8.62
N ASP A 357 22.24 1.68 -8.29
CA ASP A 357 21.20 1.23 -9.22
C ASP A 357 20.99 2.19 -10.40
N LYS A 358 21.20 3.49 -10.19
CA LYS A 358 21.09 4.52 -11.23
C LYS A 358 22.23 4.51 -12.26
N LEU A 359 23.33 3.79 -12.00
CA LEU A 359 24.41 3.65 -12.98
C LEU A 359 23.92 2.83 -14.20
N LYS A 360 24.23 3.34 -15.39
CA LYS A 360 23.84 2.78 -16.70
C LYS A 360 25.06 2.57 -17.57
#